data_AF-A0A7W7GJM2-F1
#
_entry.id   AF-A0A7W7GJM2-F1
#
_cell.length_a   1.000
_cell.length_b   1.000
_cell.length_c   1.000
_cell.angle_alpha   90.00
_cell.angle_beta   90.00
_cell.angle_gamma   90.00
#
_symmetry.space_group_name_H-M   'P 1'
#
loop_
_entity.id
_entity.type
_entity.pdbx_description
1 polymer ?
#
loop_
_entity_poly.entity_id
_entity_poly.type
_entity_poly.pdbx_seq_one_letter_code
_entity_poly.pdbx_strand_id
1 'polypeptide(L)'
;MRVPAITGPDLAEAFGARLGRDVVFDQITAEEFRTSVAPLIGESAAADIAGAYQAMSAMAGRSIAPGTSAQKLLGITPRTTSQWLDDIGL
;
A
#
# COMPACT_ATOMS: atom_id res chain seq x y z
N MET A 1 -4.47 7.82 9.83
CA MET A 1 -4.78 7.04 8.61
C MET A 1 -5.81 7.81 7.77
N ARG A 2 -5.65 7.85 6.43
CA ARG A 2 -6.39 8.73 5.49
C ARG A 2 -7.73 8.14 5.06
N VAL A 3 -8.77 8.98 4.90
CA VAL A 3 -10.00 8.65 4.15
C VAL A 3 -10.10 9.47 2.84
N PRO A 4 -10.48 8.87 1.70
CA PRO A 4 -10.60 7.42 1.48
C PRO A 4 -9.23 6.71 1.58
N ALA A 5 -9.26 5.40 1.82
CA ALA A 5 -8.07 4.57 1.77
C ALA A 5 -7.50 4.53 0.35
N ILE A 6 -6.18 4.46 0.24
CA ILE A 6 -5.49 4.32 -1.05
C ILE A 6 -5.54 2.85 -1.46
N THR A 7 -6.00 2.58 -2.68
CA THR A 7 -6.08 1.24 -3.25
C THR A 7 -4.87 0.92 -4.14
N GLY A 8 -4.71 -0.35 -4.52
CA GLY A 8 -3.69 -0.77 -5.49
C GLY A 8 -3.79 -0.01 -6.83
N PRO A 9 -4.98 0.07 -7.46
CA PRO A 9 -5.19 0.88 -8.66
C PRO A 9 -4.83 2.36 -8.48
N ASP A 10 -5.18 2.99 -7.35
CA ASP A 10 -4.81 4.39 -7.09
C ASP A 10 -3.28 4.59 -7.05
N LEU A 11 -2.54 3.62 -6.52
CA LEU A 11 -1.07 3.64 -6.55
C LEU A 11 -0.57 3.48 -7.98
N ALA A 12 -1.07 2.51 -8.72
CA ALA A 12 -0.65 2.26 -10.10
C ALA A 12 -0.86 3.49 -11.00
N GLU A 13 -2.00 4.17 -10.89
CA GLU A 13 -2.27 5.42 -11.59
C GLU A 13 -1.25 6.50 -11.24
N ALA A 14 -0.98 6.72 -9.94
CA ALA A 14 -0.03 7.74 -9.50
C ALA A 14 1.40 7.46 -9.98
N PHE A 15 1.84 6.20 -9.93
CA PHE A 15 3.14 5.79 -10.47
C PHE A 15 3.18 5.94 -12.00
N GLY A 16 2.13 5.56 -12.70
CA GLY A 16 2.06 5.69 -14.16
C GLY A 16 2.15 7.14 -14.62
N ALA A 17 1.41 8.03 -13.96
CA ALA A 17 1.50 9.47 -14.17
C ALA A 17 2.91 10.01 -13.91
N ARG A 18 3.56 9.57 -12.82
CA ARG A 18 4.89 10.08 -12.45
C ARG A 18 6.03 9.55 -13.33
N LEU A 19 5.91 8.31 -13.80
CA LEU A 19 6.91 7.65 -14.65
C LEU A 19 6.69 7.88 -16.14
N GLY A 20 5.56 8.47 -16.54
CA GLY A 20 5.22 8.72 -17.95
C GLY A 20 4.98 7.44 -18.76
N ARG A 21 4.55 6.35 -18.12
CA ARG A 21 4.29 5.06 -18.76
C ARG A 21 3.11 4.36 -18.11
N ASP A 22 2.52 3.40 -18.82
CA ASP A 22 1.44 2.59 -18.25
C ASP A 22 1.96 1.73 -17.10
N VAL A 23 1.21 1.72 -16.00
CA VAL A 23 1.48 0.95 -14.79
C VAL A 23 0.15 0.40 -14.30
N VAL A 24 0.08 -0.91 -14.16
CA VAL A 24 -1.13 -1.63 -13.75
C VAL A 24 -0.91 -2.30 -12.40
N PHE A 25 -1.92 -2.25 -11.54
CA PHE A 25 -1.94 -3.04 -10.32
C PHE A 25 -2.43 -4.44 -10.62
N ASP A 26 -1.62 -5.45 -10.30
CA ASP A 26 -2.00 -6.86 -10.33
C ASP A 26 -2.06 -7.42 -8.91
N GLN A 27 -3.18 -8.05 -8.58
CA GLN A 27 -3.40 -8.60 -7.25
C GLN A 27 -2.92 -10.05 -7.20
N ILE A 28 -1.83 -10.28 -6.46
CA ILE A 28 -1.30 -11.61 -6.18
C ILE A 28 -1.60 -12.07 -4.75
N THR A 29 -1.51 -13.37 -4.52
CA THR A 29 -1.61 -13.97 -3.19
C THR A 29 -0.37 -13.65 -2.35
N ALA A 30 -0.51 -13.72 -1.03
CA ALA A 30 0.62 -13.55 -0.12
C ALA A 30 1.73 -14.59 -0.35
N GLU A 31 1.39 -15.79 -0.82
CA GLU A 31 2.35 -16.86 -1.11
C GLU A 31 3.13 -16.63 -2.41
N GLU A 32 2.45 -16.13 -3.45
CA GLU A 32 3.11 -15.68 -4.67
C GLU A 32 4.06 -14.52 -4.37
N PHE A 33 3.62 -13.56 -3.54
CA PHE A 33 4.49 -12.47 -3.09
C PHE A 33 5.71 -12.99 -2.33
N ARG A 34 5.53 -13.89 -1.35
CA ARG A 34 6.60 -14.56 -0.61
C ARG A 34 7.67 -15.14 -1.54
N THR A 35 7.21 -15.93 -2.51
CA THR A 35 8.08 -16.61 -3.48
C THR A 35 8.86 -15.62 -4.33
N SER A 36 8.22 -14.53 -4.78
CA SER A 36 8.88 -13.51 -5.61
C SER A 36 9.95 -12.71 -4.88
N VAL A 37 9.79 -12.45 -3.58
CA VAL A 37 10.72 -11.58 -2.81
C VAL A 37 11.79 -12.36 -2.05
N ALA A 38 11.59 -13.65 -1.77
CA ALA A 38 12.54 -14.47 -1.03
C ALA A 38 14.00 -14.43 -1.58
N PRO A 39 14.24 -14.41 -2.91
CA PRO A 39 15.60 -14.26 -3.44
C PRO A 39 16.28 -12.92 -3.10
N LEU A 40 15.50 -11.88 -2.80
CA LEU A 40 16.00 -10.53 -2.52
C LEU A 40 16.25 -10.29 -1.02
N ILE A 41 15.42 -10.87 -0.16
CA ILE A 41 15.42 -10.58 1.29
C ILE A 41 15.62 -11.81 2.18
N GLY A 42 15.72 -12.99 1.59
CA GLY A 42 15.83 -14.28 2.30
C GLY A 42 14.47 -14.88 2.69
N GLU A 43 14.44 -16.21 2.81
CA GLU A 43 13.22 -16.98 3.08
C GLU A 43 12.52 -16.57 4.38
N SER A 44 13.27 -16.36 5.47
CA SER A 44 12.67 -16.01 6.77
C SER A 44 11.94 -14.67 6.71
N ALA A 45 12.59 -13.63 6.16
CA ALA A 45 11.99 -12.31 6.07
C ALA A 45 10.77 -12.31 5.11
N ALA A 46 10.87 -13.05 4.00
CA ALA A 46 9.75 -13.20 3.08
C ALA A 46 8.55 -13.90 3.74
N ALA A 47 8.79 -14.96 4.51
CA ALA A 47 7.74 -15.68 5.24
C ALA A 47 7.04 -14.78 6.27
N ASP A 48 7.80 -13.99 7.04
CA ASP A 48 7.23 -13.06 8.02
C ASP A 48 6.34 -11.99 7.36
N ILE A 49 6.79 -11.43 6.23
CA ILE A 49 6.01 -10.44 5.47
C ILE A 49 4.73 -11.08 4.91
N ALA A 50 4.81 -12.26 4.32
CA ALA A 50 3.65 -12.97 3.79
C ALA A 50 2.63 -13.28 4.89
N GLY A 51 3.08 -13.77 6.05
CA GLY A 51 2.25 -14.00 7.22
C GLY A 51 1.57 -12.71 7.72
N ALA A 52 2.31 -11.59 7.72
CA ALA A 52 1.73 -10.29 8.04
C ALA A 52 0.61 -9.93 7.07
N TYR A 53 0.81 -10.04 5.75
CA TYR A 53 -0.23 -9.75 4.75
C TYR A 53 -1.46 -10.67 4.88
N GLN A 54 -1.26 -11.95 5.18
CA GLN A 54 -2.38 -12.90 5.42
C GLN A 54 -3.20 -12.50 6.64
N ALA A 55 -2.56 -12.27 7.79
CA ALA A 55 -3.23 -11.83 9.01
C ALA A 55 -3.99 -10.53 8.77
N MET A 56 -3.30 -9.58 8.13
CA MET A 56 -3.84 -8.30 7.71
C MET A 56 -5.11 -8.42 6.86
N SER A 57 -5.12 -9.29 5.85
CA SER A 57 -6.27 -9.50 4.97
C SER A 57 -7.49 -10.08 5.68
N ALA A 58 -7.30 -10.77 6.80
CA ALA A 58 -8.37 -11.37 7.59
C ALA A 58 -8.94 -10.42 8.68
N MET A 59 -8.31 -9.27 8.92
CA MET A 59 -8.73 -8.34 9.97
C MET A 59 -10.02 -7.59 9.61
N ALA A 60 -11.05 -7.74 10.44
CA ALA A 60 -12.24 -6.89 10.40
C ALA A 60 -11.89 -5.44 10.75
N GLY A 61 -12.53 -4.46 10.09
CA GLY A 61 -12.33 -3.03 10.38
C GLY A 61 -11.05 -2.41 9.81
N ARG A 62 -10.40 -3.07 8.84
CA ARG A 62 -9.26 -2.50 8.10
C ARG A 62 -9.61 -1.21 7.35
N SER A 63 -10.87 -1.06 6.94
CA SER A 63 -11.38 0.17 6.36
C SER A 63 -11.50 1.27 7.42
N ILE A 64 -10.82 2.39 7.18
CA ILE A 64 -10.81 3.53 8.10
C ILE A 64 -12.20 4.18 8.06
N ALA A 65 -12.91 4.16 9.19
CA ALA A 65 -14.17 4.89 9.30
C ALA A 65 -13.89 6.40 9.23
N PRO A 66 -14.67 7.19 8.47
CA PRO A 66 -14.48 8.64 8.38
C PRO A 66 -14.38 9.35 9.74
N GLY A 67 -15.17 8.90 10.72
CA GLY A 67 -15.20 9.46 12.08
C GLY A 67 -13.93 9.23 12.91
N THR A 68 -13.13 8.22 12.58
CA THR A 68 -11.85 7.90 13.28
C THR A 68 -10.62 8.19 12.41
N SER A 69 -10.81 8.88 11.29
CA SER A 69 -9.72 9.27 10.40
C SER A 69 -8.77 10.27 11.07
N ALA A 70 -7.50 10.28 10.66
CA ALA A 70 -6.55 11.27 11.16
C ALA A 70 -6.95 12.69 10.76
N GLN A 71 -7.62 12.85 9.62
CA GLN A 71 -8.14 14.15 9.20
C GLN A 71 -9.18 14.68 10.19
N LYS A 72 -10.08 13.81 10.67
CA LYS A 72 -11.11 14.19 11.63
C LYS A 72 -10.56 14.39 13.03
N LEU A 73 -9.73 13.47 13.51
CA LEU A 73 -9.27 13.46 14.89
C LEU A 73 -8.09 14.41 15.15
N LEU A 74 -7.25 14.65 14.16
CA LEU A 74 -6.01 15.43 14.30
C LEU A 74 -6.01 16.72 13.49
N GLY A 75 -7.03 16.97 12.64
CA GLY A 75 -7.10 18.16 11.80
C GLY A 75 -6.01 18.24 10.73
N ILE A 76 -5.34 17.13 10.43
CA ILE A 76 -4.24 17.09 9.45
C ILE A 76 -4.75 16.66 8.07
N THR A 77 -4.20 17.25 7.03
CA THR A 77 -4.38 16.77 5.65
C THR A 77 -3.20 15.87 5.27
N PRO A 78 -3.41 14.56 5.06
CA PRO A 78 -2.35 13.67 4.61
C PRO A 78 -1.86 14.08 3.22
N ARG A 79 -0.57 13.89 2.97
CA ARG A 79 0.01 14.01 1.61
C ARG A 79 -0.74 13.10 0.62
N THR A 80 -0.84 13.55 -0.63
CA THR A 80 -1.29 12.71 -1.74
C THR A 80 -0.19 11.71 -2.12
N THR A 81 -0.54 10.66 -2.86
CA THR A 81 0.45 9.72 -3.38
C THR A 81 1.46 10.44 -4.28
N SER A 82 1.00 11.34 -5.15
CA SER A 82 1.87 12.14 -6.02
C SER A 82 2.85 13.01 -5.23
N GLN A 83 2.37 13.73 -4.20
CA GLN A 83 3.25 14.52 -3.33
C GLN A 83 4.29 13.65 -2.64
N TRP A 84 3.88 12.47 -2.17
CA TRP A 84 4.81 11.53 -1.55
C TRP A 84 5.88 11.01 -2.54
N LEU A 85 5.50 10.70 -3.78
CA LEU A 85 6.44 10.27 -4.82
C LEU A 85 7.47 11.36 -5.12
N ASP A 86 7.01 12.60 -5.30
CA ASP A 86 7.89 13.74 -5.53
C ASP A 86 8.87 13.94 -4.35
N ASP A 87 8.37 13.82 -3.10
CA ASP A 87 9.18 13.98 -1.89
C ASP A 87 10.27 12.90 -1.73
N ILE A 88 10.07 11.69 -2.28
CA ILE A 88 11.09 10.63 -2.27
C ILE A 88 11.97 10.62 -3.52
N GLY A 89 11.80 11.61 -4.41
CA GLY A 89 12.59 11.77 -5.63
C GLY A 89 12.22 10.80 -6.74
N LEU A 90 11.03 10.18 -6.69
CA LEU A 90 10.46 9.41 -7.79
C LEU A 90 9.69 10.29 -8.73
#